data_AF-A0A350YM68-F1
#
_entry.id   AF-A0A350YM68-F1
#
_cell.length_a   1.000
_cell.length_b   1.000
_cell.length_c   1.000
_cell.angle_alpha   90.00
_cell.angle_beta   90.00
_cell.angle_gamma   90.00
#
_symmetry.space_group_name_H-M   'P 1'
#
loop_
_entity.id
_entity.type
_entity.pdbx_description
1 polymer ?
#
loop_
_entity_poly.entity_id
_entity_poly.type
_entity_poly.pdbx_seq_one_letter_code
_entity_poly.pdbx_strand_id
1 'polypeptide(L)'
;MQLIDTHTHIYLPEFDNDRDEAIERAVKAGVVKLMMPNIDTSSIDIMLAAETRYPGICHPMMGLHPTSVSGNYEEELEAIESAASSGKFIAIGEIGLDLYWDKTHLKEQITVFKRQVALAISSSLPVVIHSRNSFPEVFEALEEFKGSVLKGVFHAFTGTPDDAVKAIGMGFKLGIGGIVTFRNSDLPGIVKEAGPENIILETDSPYLAPMPYRGKRNESSYLCLVNDRVAEILGITPEESASFTFLNPFSFSDFKTECMAGKNETSILLIYTGGTIGMVHDPITGSLVPIDFKQVTTHIPELSKFGFDIEAVSFDPVKDSSNIDPSIWIKLGEIIEENYDSFDGFVVLHGTDTMAYTASALSFMLENLRKPVILTGSQLPIGLLRTDGRENLITAIEIAAARETGLALVPEVSIFFDNKLTRGNRTRKYSAEHFDVFKSPNYPPLVQVGIHVKYNTNLIRYSDPDKDLVVRKSFDTNVAILKIFPGIGQNLVRAITNTEGLKGLIIETFGSGNAPTYPWFLEELKSFIDKGGIIFNVTQCHGGSVEMGVYETSREMLAAGVTSGKDITSEAAITKLMHLLGVSGSREEVIRNLSRSLAGEIS
;
A
#
# COMPACT_ATOMS: atom_id res chain seq x y z
N MET A 1 17.04 -9.32 -0.67
CA MET A 1 17.46 -8.22 0.20
C MET A 1 17.45 -6.94 -0.62
N GLN A 2 16.79 -5.88 -0.14
CA GLN A 2 16.76 -4.57 -0.80
C GLN A 2 17.41 -3.54 0.13
N LEU A 3 18.20 -2.64 -0.44
CA LEU A 3 18.98 -1.63 0.27
C LEU A 3 18.78 -0.26 -0.38
N ILE A 4 18.89 0.80 0.42
CA ILE A 4 18.88 2.19 -0.03
C ILE A 4 20.20 2.80 0.41
N ASP A 5 20.95 3.36 -0.54
CA ASP A 5 22.12 4.17 -0.25
C ASP A 5 21.66 5.61 -0.03
N THR A 6 21.55 6.01 1.24
CA THR A 6 20.96 7.30 1.61
C THR A 6 21.87 8.49 1.35
N HIS A 7 23.12 8.26 0.94
CA HIS A 7 24.05 9.32 0.57
C HIS A 7 25.16 8.81 -0.36
N THR A 8 25.13 9.25 -1.62
CA THR A 8 26.14 8.92 -2.63
C THR A 8 26.29 10.03 -3.67
N HIS A 9 27.53 10.34 -4.01
CA HIS A 9 27.91 11.28 -5.06
C HIS A 9 28.28 10.54 -6.36
N ILE A 10 27.49 9.53 -6.75
CA ILE A 10 27.74 8.70 -7.95
C ILE A 10 27.73 9.49 -9.28
N TYR A 11 27.20 10.72 -9.25
CA TYR A 11 27.18 11.65 -10.38
C TYR A 11 28.51 12.39 -10.59
N LEU A 12 29.46 12.31 -9.67
CA LEU A 12 30.73 13.04 -9.76
C LEU A 12 31.66 12.49 -10.86
N PRO A 13 32.67 13.28 -11.28
CA PRO A 13 33.61 12.90 -12.34
C PRO A 13 34.40 11.62 -12.07
N GLU A 14 34.56 11.23 -10.80
CA GLU A 14 35.19 9.98 -10.40
C GLU A 14 34.53 8.76 -11.05
N PHE A 15 33.26 8.86 -11.46
CA PHE A 15 32.49 7.80 -12.11
C PHE A 15 32.33 7.99 -13.63
N ASP A 16 32.84 9.05 -14.24
CA ASP A 16 32.56 9.36 -15.67
C ASP A 16 32.90 8.22 -16.64
N ASN A 17 33.91 7.41 -16.31
CA ASN A 17 34.36 6.30 -17.14
C ASN A 17 33.62 4.98 -16.91
N ASP A 18 32.89 4.83 -15.80
CA ASP A 18 32.29 3.55 -15.40
C ASP A 18 30.98 3.67 -14.61
N ARG A 19 30.26 4.79 -14.75
CA ARG A 19 29.03 5.06 -13.98
C ARG A 19 27.94 4.03 -14.23
N ASP A 20 27.72 3.64 -15.49
CA ASP A 20 26.73 2.61 -15.84
C ASP A 20 27.06 1.31 -15.12
N GLU A 21 28.32 0.87 -15.19
CA GLU A 21 28.77 -0.36 -14.55
C GLU A 21 28.71 -0.27 -13.01
N ALA A 22 28.97 0.90 -12.44
CA ALA A 22 28.84 1.13 -10.99
C ALA A 22 27.38 1.04 -10.53
N ILE A 23 26.44 1.62 -11.28
CA ILE A 23 24.99 1.51 -11.04
C ILE A 23 24.54 0.05 -11.17
N GLU A 24 24.96 -0.66 -12.23
CA GLU A 24 24.63 -2.07 -12.43
C GLU A 24 25.15 -2.95 -11.28
N ARG A 25 26.38 -2.71 -10.80
CA ARG A 25 26.93 -3.39 -9.62
C ARG A 25 26.10 -3.10 -8.38
N ALA A 26 25.68 -1.86 -8.16
CA ALA A 26 24.86 -1.47 -7.02
C ALA A 26 23.49 -2.19 -7.03
N VAL A 27 22.78 -2.15 -8.16
CA VAL A 27 21.49 -2.83 -8.34
C VAL A 27 21.63 -4.34 -8.13
N LYS A 28 22.68 -4.95 -8.69
CA LYS A 28 22.94 -6.38 -8.53
C LYS A 28 23.29 -6.77 -7.09
N ALA A 29 23.87 -5.84 -6.32
CA ALA A 29 24.12 -5.99 -4.88
C ALA A 29 22.86 -5.75 -4.02
N GLY A 30 21.72 -5.42 -4.65
CA GLY A 30 20.43 -5.18 -3.97
C GLY A 30 20.19 -3.72 -3.59
N VAL A 31 21.05 -2.78 -4.01
CA VAL A 31 20.84 -1.34 -3.78
C VAL A 31 19.89 -0.80 -4.85
N VAL A 32 18.65 -0.52 -4.44
CA VAL A 32 17.56 -0.17 -5.35
C VAL A 32 17.28 1.34 -5.43
N LYS A 33 17.81 2.14 -4.50
CA LYS A 33 17.76 3.61 -4.54
C LYS A 33 19.09 4.21 -4.08
N LEU A 34 19.46 5.31 -4.73
CA LEU A 34 20.69 6.08 -4.55
C LEU A 34 20.30 7.53 -4.33
N MET A 35 20.51 8.04 -3.13
CA MET A 35 20.20 9.42 -2.79
C MET A 35 21.42 10.31 -2.99
N MET A 36 21.26 11.33 -3.84
CA MET A 36 22.36 12.13 -4.37
C MET A 36 22.25 13.56 -3.86
N PRO A 37 23.04 13.94 -2.84
CA PRO A 37 23.07 15.31 -2.36
C PRO A 37 23.86 16.21 -3.30
N ASN A 38 23.31 17.39 -3.57
CA ASN A 38 24.01 18.46 -4.28
C ASN A 38 25.15 19.03 -3.41
N ILE A 39 26.19 19.55 -4.07
CA ILE A 39 27.34 20.19 -3.42
C ILE A 39 27.22 21.72 -3.52
N ASP A 40 27.13 22.25 -4.73
CA ASP A 40 27.01 23.68 -5.04
C ASP A 40 26.28 23.88 -6.38
N THR A 41 26.19 25.11 -6.89
CA THR A 41 25.49 25.37 -8.15
C THR A 41 26.09 24.63 -9.36
N SER A 42 27.38 24.33 -9.34
CA SER A 42 28.07 23.64 -10.45
C SER A 42 27.73 22.14 -10.52
N SER A 43 27.32 21.53 -9.41
CA SER A 43 26.95 20.11 -9.37
C SER A 43 25.50 19.82 -9.77
N ILE A 44 24.65 20.85 -9.86
CA ILE A 44 23.20 20.68 -10.09
C ILE A 44 22.94 19.95 -11.42
N ASP A 45 23.51 20.43 -12.52
CA ASP A 45 23.21 19.90 -13.85
C ASP A 45 23.72 18.46 -14.02
N ILE A 46 24.91 18.14 -13.49
CA ILE A 46 25.48 16.79 -13.59
C ILE A 46 24.72 15.79 -12.70
N MET A 47 24.24 16.22 -11.53
CA MET A 47 23.41 15.41 -10.63
C MET A 47 22.04 15.13 -11.25
N LEU A 48 21.38 16.16 -11.82
CA LEU A 48 20.10 15.99 -12.52
C LEU A 48 20.25 15.16 -13.79
N ALA A 49 21.37 15.26 -14.51
CA ALA A 49 21.66 14.37 -15.64
C ALA A 49 21.77 12.90 -15.21
N ALA A 50 22.31 12.62 -14.02
CA ALA A 50 22.35 11.27 -13.47
C ALA A 50 20.94 10.77 -13.09
N GLU A 51 20.11 11.60 -12.46
CA GLU A 51 18.69 11.28 -12.19
C GLU A 51 17.94 10.91 -13.48
N THR A 52 18.08 11.75 -14.52
CA THR A 52 17.39 11.54 -15.79
C THR A 52 17.89 10.29 -16.52
N ARG A 53 19.17 9.93 -16.37
CA ARG A 53 19.75 8.72 -16.99
C ARG A 53 19.34 7.44 -16.28
N TYR A 54 19.15 7.46 -14.96
CA TYR A 54 18.80 6.30 -14.15
C TYR A 54 17.50 6.53 -13.35
N PRO A 55 16.36 6.71 -14.06
CA PRO A 55 15.10 7.07 -13.42
C PRO A 55 14.64 5.98 -12.45
N GLY A 56 14.14 6.40 -11.29
CA GLY A 56 13.69 5.51 -10.22
C GLY A 56 14.79 4.92 -9.33
N ILE A 57 16.05 4.97 -9.78
CA ILE A 57 17.22 4.54 -8.99
C ILE A 57 17.91 5.74 -8.34
N CYS A 58 18.19 6.79 -9.12
CA CYS A 58 18.88 7.99 -8.65
C CYS A 58 17.88 9.06 -8.20
N HIS A 59 18.02 9.56 -6.96
CA HIS A 59 17.09 10.53 -6.37
C HIS A 59 17.86 11.76 -5.87
N PRO A 60 17.64 12.96 -6.44
CA PRO A 60 18.43 14.13 -6.12
C PRO A 60 17.94 14.82 -4.84
N MET A 61 18.88 15.38 -4.08
CA MET A 61 18.63 16.27 -2.95
C MET A 61 19.28 17.62 -3.24
N MET A 62 18.75 18.69 -2.66
CA MET A 62 19.23 20.04 -2.94
C MET A 62 19.80 20.68 -1.68
N GLY A 63 21.03 21.19 -1.77
CA GLY A 63 21.68 21.90 -0.69
C GLY A 63 22.98 22.55 -1.16
N LEU A 64 23.42 23.52 -0.36
CA LEU A 64 24.77 24.09 -0.40
C LEU A 64 25.59 23.41 0.69
N HIS A 65 26.58 22.64 0.26
CA HIS A 65 27.50 21.94 1.14
C HIS A 65 28.35 22.96 1.94
N PRO A 66 28.62 22.73 3.23
CA PRO A 66 29.35 23.69 4.08
C PRO A 66 30.75 24.07 3.57
N THR A 67 31.43 23.18 2.86
CA THR A 67 32.75 23.47 2.28
C THR A 67 32.72 24.35 1.04
N SER A 68 31.54 24.53 0.43
CA SER A 68 31.34 25.43 -0.71
C SER A 68 30.86 26.83 -0.27
N VAL A 69 30.68 27.05 1.05
CA VAL A 69 30.38 28.38 1.61
C VAL A 69 31.64 29.24 1.59
N SER A 70 31.64 30.26 0.72
CA SER A 70 32.73 31.22 0.58
C SER A 70 32.20 32.67 0.57
N GLY A 71 33.00 33.66 0.19
CA GLY A 71 32.59 35.07 0.18
C GLY A 71 31.44 35.43 -0.77
N ASN A 72 31.01 34.51 -1.65
CA ASN A 72 29.87 34.66 -2.56
C ASN A 72 28.65 33.80 -2.15
N TYR A 73 28.59 33.33 -0.89
CA TYR A 73 27.57 32.38 -0.46
C TYR A 73 26.13 32.87 -0.64
N GLU A 74 25.88 34.19 -0.62
CA GLU A 74 24.55 34.73 -0.86
C GLU A 74 24.04 34.40 -2.27
N GLU A 75 24.90 34.53 -3.29
CA GLU A 75 24.53 34.24 -4.69
C GLU A 75 24.30 32.73 -4.90
N GLU A 76 25.18 31.89 -4.35
CA GLU A 76 25.04 30.43 -4.39
C GLU A 76 23.75 29.98 -3.70
N LEU A 77 23.46 30.53 -2.52
CA LEU A 77 22.30 30.14 -1.73
C LEU A 77 20.99 30.59 -2.40
N GLU A 78 20.94 31.77 -3.01
CA GLU A 78 19.77 32.21 -3.79
C GLU A 78 19.51 31.30 -4.99
N ALA A 79 20.56 30.90 -5.71
CA ALA A 79 20.43 29.96 -6.82
C ALA A 79 19.93 28.58 -6.37
N ILE A 80 20.43 28.09 -5.24
CA ILE A 80 20.03 26.81 -4.64
C ILE A 80 18.59 26.86 -4.11
N GLU A 81 18.19 27.91 -3.40
CA GLU A 81 16.81 28.11 -2.93
C GLU A 81 15.84 28.21 -4.13
N SER A 82 16.24 28.89 -5.21
CA SER A 82 15.48 28.94 -6.44
C SER A 82 15.35 27.57 -7.10
N ALA A 83 16.45 26.81 -7.22
CA ALA A 83 16.44 25.47 -7.79
C ALA A 83 15.55 24.52 -6.96
N ALA A 84 15.66 24.57 -5.63
CA ALA A 84 14.88 23.75 -4.70
C ALA A 84 13.36 23.91 -4.90
N SER A 85 12.90 25.11 -5.31
CA SER A 85 11.48 25.39 -5.56
C SER A 85 10.87 24.63 -6.76
N SER A 86 11.70 23.99 -7.60
CA SER A 86 11.24 23.17 -8.72
C SER A 86 10.49 21.89 -8.30
N GLY A 87 10.59 21.50 -7.01
CA GLY A 87 9.94 20.35 -6.40
C GLY A 87 10.47 18.97 -6.83
N LYS A 88 11.61 18.93 -7.52
CA LYS A 88 12.27 17.69 -7.96
C LYS A 88 13.07 16.97 -6.87
N PHE A 89 13.28 17.60 -5.72
CA PHE A 89 14.24 17.15 -4.71
C PHE A 89 13.55 16.47 -3.54
N ILE A 90 14.10 15.33 -3.12
CA ILE A 90 13.52 14.53 -2.04
C ILE A 90 13.91 15.04 -0.64
N ALA A 91 15.02 15.77 -0.51
CA ALA A 91 15.48 16.32 0.76
C ALA A 91 16.26 17.62 0.54
N ILE A 92 16.42 18.40 1.62
CA ILE A 92 17.38 19.51 1.65
C ILE A 92 18.71 18.99 2.21
N GLY A 93 19.70 18.84 1.34
CA GLY A 93 20.94 18.14 1.63
C GLY A 93 21.90 18.12 0.43
N GLU A 94 23.21 18.11 0.64
CA GLU A 94 23.90 18.05 1.93
C GLU A 94 24.12 19.46 2.51
N ILE A 95 23.72 19.67 3.76
CA ILE A 95 23.80 20.97 4.46
C ILE A 95 24.46 20.79 5.82
N GLY A 96 25.01 21.82 6.44
CA GLY A 96 25.54 21.68 7.79
C GLY A 96 26.74 22.57 8.05
N LEU A 97 27.68 22.07 8.85
CA LEU A 97 28.92 22.75 9.20
C LEU A 97 30.10 21.80 8.99
N ASP A 98 31.23 22.33 8.51
CA ASP A 98 32.52 21.62 8.47
C ASP A 98 33.60 22.53 9.04
N LEU A 99 34.15 22.14 10.19
CA LEU A 99 35.19 22.88 10.92
C LEU A 99 36.50 22.11 10.99
N TYR A 100 36.68 21.11 10.13
CA TYR A 100 37.88 20.27 10.10
C TYR A 100 39.02 20.94 9.31
N TRP A 101 38.72 21.42 8.09
CA TRP A 101 39.74 21.97 7.18
C TRP A 101 39.96 23.47 7.35
N ASP A 102 38.88 24.21 7.53
CA ASP A 102 38.87 25.66 7.62
C ASP A 102 37.76 26.13 8.58
N LYS A 103 38.02 27.21 9.31
CA LYS A 103 37.06 27.84 10.24
C LYS A 103 36.74 29.29 9.88
N THR A 104 37.31 29.78 8.76
CA THR A 104 37.21 31.17 8.33
C THR A 104 35.76 31.61 8.12
N HIS A 105 34.93 30.74 7.57
CA HIS A 105 33.52 31.01 7.21
C HIS A 105 32.50 30.45 8.21
N LEU A 106 32.87 30.23 9.48
CA LEU A 106 31.96 29.64 10.47
C LEU A 106 30.64 30.42 10.60
N LYS A 107 30.69 31.75 10.59
CA LYS A 107 29.49 32.59 10.73
C LYS A 107 28.58 32.45 9.52
N GLU A 108 29.17 32.46 8.34
CA GLU A 108 28.49 32.30 7.06
C GLU A 108 27.88 30.90 6.95
N GLN A 109 28.61 29.85 7.32
CA GLN A 109 28.10 28.47 7.35
C GLN A 109 26.90 28.33 8.29
N ILE A 110 26.93 28.93 9.49
CA ILE A 110 25.77 28.93 10.41
C ILE A 110 24.56 29.63 9.78
N THR A 111 24.77 30.80 9.17
CA THR A 111 23.69 31.53 8.48
C THR A 111 23.09 30.71 7.34
N VAL A 112 23.94 30.13 6.49
CA VAL A 112 23.55 29.26 5.37
C VAL A 112 22.79 28.04 5.87
N PHE A 113 23.32 27.35 6.88
CA PHE A 113 22.68 26.17 7.46
C PHE A 113 21.28 26.48 7.98
N LYS A 114 21.13 27.56 8.77
CA LYS A 114 19.81 27.97 9.29
C LYS A 114 18.80 28.31 8.20
N ARG A 115 19.24 28.99 7.13
CA ARG A 115 18.37 29.29 5.97
C ARG A 115 17.90 28.02 5.28
N GLN A 116 18.80 27.05 5.07
CA GLN A 116 18.46 25.78 4.45
C GLN A 116 17.57 24.91 5.34
N VAL A 117 17.75 24.94 6.66
CA VAL A 117 16.81 24.31 7.62
C VAL A 117 15.43 24.97 7.54
N ALA A 118 15.36 26.29 7.49
CA ALA A 118 14.09 27.01 7.33
C ALA A 118 13.40 26.67 5.99
N LEU A 119 14.17 26.54 4.90
CA LEU A 119 13.69 26.07 3.60
C LEU A 119 13.14 24.64 3.69
N ALA A 120 13.82 23.74 4.39
CA ALA A 120 13.36 22.37 4.58
C ALA A 120 12.03 22.32 5.32
N ILE A 121 11.90 23.10 6.40
CA ILE A 121 10.65 23.21 7.18
C ILE A 121 9.50 23.76 6.32
N SER A 122 9.72 24.87 5.61
CA SER A 122 8.67 25.48 4.77
C SER A 122 8.28 24.59 3.59
N SER A 123 9.21 23.79 3.08
CA SER A 123 8.99 22.84 2.00
C SER A 123 8.44 21.50 2.49
N SER A 124 8.42 21.25 3.81
CA SER A 124 8.11 19.95 4.42
C SER A 124 9.01 18.82 3.94
N LEU A 125 10.29 19.12 3.70
CA LEU A 125 11.32 18.16 3.29
C LEU A 125 12.23 17.81 4.48
N PRO A 126 12.75 16.57 4.55
CA PRO A 126 13.77 16.22 5.53
C PRO A 126 15.10 16.90 5.20
N VAL A 127 15.99 16.96 6.19
CA VAL A 127 17.37 17.45 6.01
C VAL A 127 18.40 16.33 6.05
N VAL A 128 19.45 16.46 5.25
CA VAL A 128 20.66 15.64 5.34
C VAL A 128 21.79 16.53 5.86
N ILE A 129 22.20 16.27 7.10
CA ILE A 129 23.09 17.13 7.86
C ILE A 129 24.50 16.56 7.85
N HIS A 130 25.43 17.30 7.26
CA HIS A 130 26.86 17.15 7.45
C HIS A 130 27.28 17.77 8.77
N SER A 131 28.07 17.03 9.54
CA SER A 131 28.69 17.55 10.74
C SER A 131 30.06 16.93 10.91
N ARG A 132 31.10 17.74 10.68
CA ARG A 132 32.48 17.32 10.89
C ARG A 132 33.18 18.29 11.84
N ASN A 133 33.49 17.77 13.03
CA ASN A 133 34.03 18.55 14.16
C ASN A 133 33.15 19.75 14.58
N SER A 134 31.84 19.63 14.42
CA SER A 134 30.91 20.76 14.55
C SER A 134 29.55 20.39 15.18
N PHE A 135 29.44 19.22 15.84
CA PHE A 135 28.19 18.79 16.47
C PHE A 135 27.61 19.81 17.47
N PRO A 136 28.40 20.41 18.39
CA PRO A 136 27.89 21.43 19.30
C PRO A 136 27.25 22.61 18.57
N GLU A 137 27.92 23.15 17.54
CA GLU A 137 27.47 24.28 16.75
C GLU A 137 26.23 23.94 15.92
N VAL A 138 26.18 22.75 15.32
CA VAL A 138 25.00 22.27 14.59
C VAL A 138 23.79 22.14 15.53
N PHE A 139 23.96 21.53 16.71
CA PHE A 139 22.87 21.40 17.67
C PHE A 139 22.40 22.75 18.21
N GLU A 140 23.32 23.70 18.44
CA GLU A 140 22.97 25.06 18.86
C GLU A 140 22.15 25.76 17.76
N ALA A 141 22.54 25.63 16.50
CA ALA A 141 21.79 26.20 15.38
C ALA A 141 20.39 25.57 15.22
N LEU A 142 20.24 24.27 15.50
CA LEU A 142 18.96 23.56 15.44
C LEU A 142 18.00 23.92 16.58
N GLU A 143 18.49 24.41 17.73
CA GLU A 143 17.65 24.77 18.88
C GLU A 143 16.66 25.90 18.53
N GLU A 144 16.99 26.78 17.58
CA GLU A 144 16.09 27.82 17.08
C GLU A 144 14.83 27.27 16.39
N PHE A 145 14.89 26.02 15.91
CA PHE A 145 13.81 25.34 15.23
C PHE A 145 13.10 24.31 16.12
N LYS A 146 13.35 24.35 17.44
CA LYS A 146 12.72 23.44 18.39
C LYS A 146 11.21 23.58 18.38
N GLY A 147 10.53 22.43 18.32
CA GLY A 147 9.07 22.38 18.20
C GLY A 147 8.56 22.41 16.76
N SER A 148 9.44 22.59 15.77
CA SER A 148 9.10 22.27 14.38
C SER A 148 9.04 20.75 14.16
N VAL A 149 8.43 20.32 13.05
CA VAL A 149 8.34 18.90 12.65
C VAL A 149 9.59 18.48 11.84
N LEU A 150 10.73 19.14 12.07
CA LEU A 150 11.97 18.88 11.35
C LEU A 150 12.44 17.43 11.59
N LYS A 151 12.69 16.71 10.51
CA LYS A 151 13.24 15.35 10.50
C LYS A 151 14.44 15.33 9.58
N GLY A 152 15.33 14.37 9.79
CA GLY A 152 16.49 14.25 8.93
C GLY A 152 17.44 13.15 9.34
N VAL A 153 18.62 13.16 8.73
CA VAL A 153 19.75 12.32 9.10
C VAL A 153 20.96 13.20 9.41
N PHE A 154 21.75 12.79 10.39
CA PHE A 154 23.16 13.16 10.44
C PHE A 154 23.94 12.18 9.57
N HIS A 155 24.29 12.61 8.36
CA HIS A 155 25.06 11.84 7.41
C HIS A 155 26.48 11.59 7.95
N ALA A 156 27.05 10.44 7.60
CA ALA A 156 28.36 9.94 7.96
C ALA A 156 28.64 10.17 9.45
N PHE A 157 27.76 9.65 10.32
CA PHE A 157 27.80 9.98 11.73
C PHE A 157 29.13 9.57 12.39
N THR A 158 29.89 10.57 12.85
CA THR A 158 31.14 10.40 13.60
C THR A 158 31.11 11.09 14.97
N GLY A 159 29.92 11.35 15.51
CA GLY A 159 29.75 11.95 16.83
C GLY A 159 30.04 10.98 17.98
N THR A 160 29.98 11.51 19.20
CA THR A 160 30.07 10.71 20.44
C THR A 160 28.73 10.02 20.76
N PRO A 161 28.68 9.07 21.71
CA PRO A 161 27.41 8.50 22.18
C PRO A 161 26.42 9.56 22.67
N ASP A 162 26.89 10.61 23.35
CA ASP A 162 26.04 11.71 23.80
C ASP A 162 25.44 12.50 22.62
N ASP A 163 26.24 12.71 21.55
CA ASP A 163 25.76 13.33 20.32
C ASP A 163 24.70 12.47 19.64
N ALA A 164 24.86 11.14 19.65
CA ALA A 164 23.91 10.20 19.07
C ALA A 164 22.57 10.24 19.81
N VAL A 165 22.60 10.17 21.15
CA VAL A 165 21.40 10.30 22.00
C VAL A 165 20.71 11.63 21.75
N LYS A 166 21.47 12.72 21.64
CA LYS A 166 20.92 14.06 21.37
C LYS A 166 20.28 14.14 19.98
N ALA A 167 20.95 13.67 18.93
CA ALA A 167 20.42 13.64 17.58
C ALA A 167 19.11 12.83 17.49
N ILE A 168 19.09 11.63 18.08
CA ILE A 168 17.89 10.76 18.13
C ILE A 168 16.77 11.44 18.93
N GLY A 169 17.09 12.05 20.07
CA GLY A 169 16.12 12.78 20.90
C GLY A 169 15.50 14.00 20.21
N MET A 170 16.22 14.58 19.24
CA MET A 170 15.71 15.66 18.37
C MET A 170 14.94 15.13 17.15
N GLY A 171 14.79 13.82 17.00
CA GLY A 171 14.02 13.18 15.91
C GLY A 171 14.84 12.86 14.66
N PHE A 172 16.18 12.96 14.71
CA PHE A 172 17.07 12.61 13.61
C PHE A 172 17.50 11.15 13.65
N LYS A 173 17.87 10.61 12.48
CA LYS A 173 18.52 9.31 12.33
C LYS A 173 20.04 9.47 12.19
N LEU A 174 20.76 8.38 12.41
CA LEU A 174 22.21 8.32 12.24
C LEU A 174 22.55 7.63 10.91
N GLY A 175 23.26 8.32 10.03
CA GLY A 175 23.80 7.76 8.78
C GLY A 175 25.03 6.92 9.09
N ILE A 176 24.95 5.62 8.80
CA ILE A 176 26.00 4.65 9.09
C ILE A 176 26.67 4.24 7.78
N GLY A 177 27.87 4.79 7.55
CA GLY A 177 28.71 4.48 6.40
C GLY A 177 29.82 3.47 6.66
N GLY A 178 30.76 3.36 5.73
CA GLY A 178 31.84 2.38 5.76
C GLY A 178 32.75 2.44 7.00
N ILE A 179 32.77 3.56 7.73
CA ILE A 179 33.51 3.74 8.98
C ILE A 179 33.14 2.67 10.04
N VAL A 180 31.91 2.14 10.03
CA VAL A 180 31.48 1.08 10.96
C VAL A 180 32.30 -0.22 10.84
N THR A 181 32.93 -0.42 9.68
CA THR A 181 33.79 -1.57 9.39
C THR A 181 35.25 -1.36 9.81
N PHE A 182 35.63 -0.16 10.25
CA PHE A 182 37.01 0.15 10.59
C PHE A 182 37.38 -0.36 11.98
N ARG A 183 38.58 -0.94 12.12
CA ARG A 183 39.04 -1.56 13.39
C ARG A 183 39.11 -0.62 14.59
N ASN A 184 39.34 0.67 14.37
CA ASN A 184 39.50 1.68 15.42
C ASN A 184 38.31 2.66 15.47
N SER A 185 37.12 2.19 15.06
CA SER A 185 35.90 2.99 15.09
C SER A 185 35.13 2.73 16.37
N ASP A 186 34.65 3.78 17.03
CA ASP A 186 33.73 3.70 18.16
C ASP A 186 32.26 3.53 17.70
N LEU A 187 32.01 3.68 16.40
CA LEU A 187 30.68 3.60 15.79
C LEU A 187 29.93 2.28 16.06
N PRO A 188 30.59 1.09 16.14
CA PRO A 188 29.90 -0.15 16.51
C PRO A 188 29.20 -0.10 17.87
N GLY A 189 29.79 0.58 18.86
CA GLY A 189 29.16 0.76 20.17
C GLY A 189 27.90 1.61 20.08
N ILE A 190 28.00 2.71 19.32
CA ILE A 190 26.90 3.66 19.08
C ILE A 190 25.75 3.00 18.31
N VAL A 191 26.06 2.25 17.24
CA VAL A 191 25.05 1.50 16.47
C VAL A 191 24.29 0.52 17.35
N LYS A 192 25.02 -0.18 18.23
CA LYS A 192 24.41 -1.15 19.16
C LYS A 192 23.47 -0.50 20.17
N GLU A 193 23.80 0.70 20.66
CA GLU A 193 22.99 1.44 21.61
C GLU A 193 21.80 2.16 20.93
N ALA A 194 22.02 2.72 19.75
CA ALA A 194 20.99 3.41 18.97
C ALA A 194 19.87 2.47 18.51
N GLY A 195 20.19 1.21 18.22
CA GLY A 195 19.22 0.22 17.73
C GLY A 195 18.90 0.38 16.24
N PRO A 196 18.35 -0.68 15.60
CA PRO A 196 18.06 -0.70 14.17
C PRO A 196 17.07 0.38 13.72
N GLU A 197 16.15 0.81 14.59
CA GLU A 197 15.12 1.81 14.30
C GLU A 197 15.67 3.23 14.14
N ASN A 198 16.88 3.52 14.63
CA ASN A 198 17.46 4.87 14.66
C ASN A 198 18.61 5.08 13.68
N ILE A 199 18.94 4.07 12.89
CA ILE A 199 20.05 4.10 11.93
C ILE A 199 19.53 3.93 10.50
N ILE A 200 20.28 4.50 9.55
CA ILE A 200 20.13 4.28 8.11
C ILE A 200 21.51 3.99 7.51
N LEU A 201 21.55 3.37 6.33
CA LEU A 201 22.81 2.96 5.70
C LEU A 201 23.14 3.85 4.51
N GLU A 202 24.42 4.15 4.37
CA GLU A 202 24.94 4.93 3.24
C GLU A 202 26.35 4.49 2.88
N THR A 203 26.84 4.98 1.74
CA THR A 203 28.23 4.78 1.35
C THR A 203 29.09 6.03 1.50
N ASP A 204 28.52 7.23 1.30
CA ASP A 204 29.29 8.45 1.03
C ASP A 204 30.22 8.31 -0.19
N SER A 205 29.82 7.48 -1.17
CA SER A 205 30.63 7.19 -2.35
C SER A 205 30.87 8.46 -3.18
N PRO A 206 32.08 8.74 -3.68
CA PRO A 206 33.27 7.86 -3.80
C PRO A 206 34.19 7.80 -2.57
N TYR A 207 33.81 8.44 -1.46
CA TYR A 207 34.61 8.55 -0.25
C TYR A 207 34.33 7.41 0.74
N LEU A 208 35.15 7.30 1.79
CA LEU A 208 34.91 6.43 2.96
C LEU A 208 34.64 4.93 2.68
N ALA A 209 35.33 4.33 1.70
CA ALA A 209 35.16 2.91 1.35
C ALA A 209 35.28 1.96 2.58
N PRO A 210 34.32 1.03 2.77
CA PRO A 210 34.36 0.06 3.86
C PRO A 210 35.50 -0.95 3.70
N MET A 211 35.83 -1.68 4.75
CA MET A 211 36.71 -2.86 4.66
C MET A 211 36.05 -3.95 3.81
N PRO A 212 36.78 -4.64 2.91
CA PRO A 212 38.25 -4.61 2.71
C PRO A 212 38.74 -3.55 1.70
N TYR A 213 37.88 -2.67 1.21
CA TYR A 213 38.19 -1.68 0.17
C TYR A 213 38.71 -0.34 0.72
N ARG A 214 38.92 -0.20 2.02
CA ARG A 214 39.45 1.02 2.66
C ARG A 214 40.68 1.55 1.92
N GLY A 215 40.64 2.83 1.55
CA GLY A 215 41.70 3.50 0.80
C GLY A 215 41.59 3.38 -0.73
N LYS A 216 40.57 2.67 -1.24
CA LYS A 216 40.16 2.68 -2.65
C LYS A 216 38.94 3.59 -2.84
N ARG A 217 38.59 3.88 -4.10
CA ARG A 217 37.33 4.54 -4.47
C ARG A 217 36.15 3.70 -3.93
N ASN A 218 35.26 4.33 -3.18
CA ASN A 218 34.02 3.71 -2.74
C ASN A 218 33.02 3.63 -3.90
N GLU A 219 32.02 2.78 -3.78
CA GLU A 219 30.89 2.70 -4.70
C GLU A 219 29.66 2.13 -3.97
N SER A 220 28.47 2.47 -4.45
CA SER A 220 27.21 2.09 -3.79
C SER A 220 27.00 0.59 -3.65
N SER A 221 27.62 -0.26 -4.49
CA SER A 221 27.57 -1.72 -4.31
C SER A 221 28.24 -2.21 -3.03
N TYR A 222 29.08 -1.41 -2.37
CA TYR A 222 29.71 -1.77 -1.10
C TYR A 222 28.78 -1.60 0.10
N LEU A 223 27.57 -1.07 -0.08
CA LEU A 223 26.59 -0.91 0.99
C LEU A 223 26.22 -2.24 1.66
N CYS A 224 26.26 -3.36 0.92
CA CYS A 224 26.04 -4.68 1.49
C CYS A 224 27.05 -5.03 2.59
N LEU A 225 28.30 -4.58 2.48
CA LEU A 225 29.34 -4.79 3.50
C LEU A 225 29.06 -3.99 4.77
N VAL A 226 28.49 -2.79 4.60
CA VAL A 226 28.03 -1.96 5.73
C VAL A 226 26.86 -2.64 6.43
N ASN A 227 25.87 -3.11 5.66
CA ASN A 227 24.71 -3.83 6.18
C ASN A 227 25.10 -5.09 6.95
N ASP A 228 25.97 -5.93 6.38
CA ASP A 228 26.46 -7.15 7.02
C ASP A 228 27.13 -6.85 8.35
N ARG A 229 27.95 -5.77 8.40
CA ARG A 229 28.62 -5.35 9.62
C ARG A 229 27.63 -4.83 10.67
N VAL A 230 26.63 -4.06 10.26
CA VAL A 230 25.57 -3.54 11.16
C VAL A 230 24.75 -4.70 11.73
N ALA A 231 24.37 -5.68 10.90
CA ALA A 231 23.65 -6.87 11.32
C ALA A 231 24.45 -7.67 12.38
N GLU A 232 25.76 -7.85 12.16
CA GLU A 232 26.65 -8.50 13.13
C GLU A 232 26.68 -7.77 14.48
N ILE A 233 26.77 -6.43 14.46
CA ILE A 233 26.82 -5.60 15.66
C ILE A 233 25.51 -5.70 16.46
N LEU A 234 24.38 -5.69 15.77
CA LEU A 234 23.04 -5.76 16.36
C LEU A 234 22.62 -7.19 16.74
N GLY A 235 23.33 -8.22 16.28
CA GLY A 235 22.99 -9.62 16.53
C GLY A 235 21.74 -10.08 15.79
N ILE A 236 21.47 -9.49 14.61
CA ILE A 236 20.34 -9.81 13.72
C ILE A 236 20.86 -10.32 12.37
N THR A 237 19.97 -10.81 11.52
CA THR A 237 20.34 -11.22 10.15
C THR A 237 20.57 -10.01 9.23
N PRO A 238 21.42 -10.13 8.18
CA PRO A 238 21.57 -9.09 7.16
C PRO A 238 20.24 -8.70 6.51
N GLU A 239 19.33 -9.64 6.33
CA GLU A 239 17.98 -9.39 5.80
C GLU A 239 17.14 -8.55 6.76
N GLU A 240 17.16 -8.82 8.07
CA GLU A 240 16.47 -8.00 9.07
C GLU A 240 17.06 -6.59 9.15
N SER A 241 18.40 -6.47 9.16
CA SER A 241 19.09 -5.17 9.12
C SER A 241 18.70 -4.37 7.88
N ALA A 242 18.68 -5.03 6.71
CA ALA A 242 18.23 -4.42 5.48
C ALA A 242 16.76 -4.02 5.57
N SER A 243 15.87 -4.86 6.08
CA SER A 243 14.45 -4.52 6.26
C SER A 243 14.25 -3.32 7.19
N PHE A 244 14.94 -3.25 8.34
CA PHE A 244 14.84 -2.10 9.23
C PHE A 244 15.34 -0.84 8.52
N THR A 245 16.57 -0.88 8.00
CA THR A 245 17.20 0.29 7.37
C THR A 245 16.54 0.71 6.05
N PHE A 246 15.82 -0.19 5.39
CA PHE A 246 14.99 0.06 4.19
C PHE A 246 13.62 0.63 4.52
N LEU A 247 13.02 0.28 5.66
CA LEU A 247 11.80 0.89 6.19
C LEU A 247 12.08 2.23 6.92
N ASN A 248 13.32 2.43 7.37
CA ASN A 248 13.77 3.61 8.10
C ASN A 248 14.37 4.79 7.30
N PRO A 249 14.59 4.78 5.97
CA PRO A 249 15.29 5.87 5.32
C PRO A 249 14.28 6.96 5.02
N PHE A 250 13.99 7.73 6.07
CA PHE A 250 13.00 8.82 6.12
C PHE A 250 11.59 8.29 5.81
N SER A 251 10.55 8.85 6.43
CA SER A 251 9.23 8.60 5.88
C SER A 251 9.08 9.37 4.56
N PHE A 252 9.73 8.91 3.49
CA PHE A 252 9.44 9.33 2.12
C PHE A 252 8.08 8.79 1.66
N SER A 253 7.42 7.98 2.50
CA SER A 253 6.00 7.62 2.35
C SER A 253 5.04 8.68 2.93
N ASP A 254 5.49 9.63 3.79
CA ASP A 254 4.58 10.58 4.47
C ASP A 254 4.67 12.05 4.04
N PHE A 255 5.58 12.50 3.15
CA PHE A 255 5.62 13.93 2.78
C PHE A 255 5.95 14.20 1.29
N LYS A 256 4.95 14.79 0.62
CA LYS A 256 4.91 15.42 -0.73
C LYS A 256 5.30 14.58 -1.94
N THR A 257 4.27 13.92 -2.49
CA THR A 257 4.04 13.78 -3.93
C THR A 257 3.52 15.11 -4.54
N GLU A 258 4.06 16.26 -4.12
CA GLU A 258 3.68 17.59 -4.66
C GLU A 258 4.93 18.42 -4.95
N CYS A 259 5.55 18.11 -6.10
CA CYS A 259 5.90 19.05 -7.19
C CYS A 259 6.99 18.43 -8.08
N MET A 260 6.78 17.22 -8.60
CA MET A 260 7.36 16.88 -9.90
C MET A 260 6.52 17.61 -10.95
N ALA A 261 6.87 18.88 -11.21
CA ALA A 261 6.47 19.56 -12.44
C ALA A 261 7.23 18.89 -13.60
N GLY A 262 6.70 17.73 -13.96
CA GLY A 262 7.16 16.75 -14.91
C GLY A 262 6.20 15.58 -14.82
N LYS A 263 4.97 15.79 -15.30
CA LYS A 263 3.86 14.82 -15.43
C LYS A 263 4.25 13.36 -15.17
N ASN A 264 3.91 12.87 -13.97
CA ASN A 264 3.52 11.47 -13.74
C ASN A 264 2.27 11.55 -12.85
N GLU A 265 1.15 11.90 -13.47
CA GLU A 265 -0.15 12.11 -12.84
C GLU A 265 -0.70 10.76 -12.36
N THR A 266 -0.62 10.45 -11.06
CA THR A 266 -1.34 9.29 -10.51
C THR A 266 -2.81 9.46 -10.83
N SER A 267 -3.39 8.48 -11.51
CA SER A 267 -4.73 8.57 -12.08
C SER A 267 -5.67 7.56 -11.42
N ILE A 268 -6.82 8.02 -10.95
CA ILE A 268 -7.84 7.17 -10.31
C ILE A 268 -9.15 7.27 -11.08
N LEU A 269 -9.68 6.11 -11.47
CA LEU A 269 -11.00 6.04 -12.09
C LEU A 269 -12.07 5.79 -11.01
N LEU A 270 -13.00 6.74 -10.89
CA LEU A 270 -14.20 6.60 -10.10
C LEU A 270 -15.31 5.96 -10.95
N ILE A 271 -15.81 4.81 -10.52
CA ILE A 271 -16.90 4.11 -11.19
C ILE A 271 -18.15 4.24 -10.32
N TYR A 272 -19.08 5.10 -10.72
CA TYR A 272 -20.34 5.30 -10.04
C TYR A 272 -21.41 4.33 -10.57
N THR A 273 -21.65 3.27 -9.80
CA THR A 273 -22.70 2.28 -10.13
C THR A 273 -24.08 2.74 -9.68
N GLY A 274 -24.14 3.54 -8.61
CA GLY A 274 -25.36 3.98 -7.94
C GLY A 274 -25.20 4.00 -6.43
N GLY A 275 -26.31 3.89 -5.72
CA GLY A 275 -26.35 3.93 -4.26
C GLY A 275 -26.47 5.33 -3.67
N THR A 276 -26.70 5.36 -2.35
CA THR A 276 -27.10 6.55 -1.58
C THR A 276 -26.09 7.69 -1.65
N ILE A 277 -24.78 7.39 -1.76
CA ILE A 277 -23.71 8.38 -1.80
C ILE A 277 -23.90 9.40 -2.93
N GLY A 278 -24.44 8.98 -4.06
CA GLY A 278 -24.65 9.84 -5.21
C GLY A 278 -25.94 10.63 -5.24
N MET A 279 -26.72 10.62 -4.15
CA MET A 279 -28.01 11.29 -4.13
C MET A 279 -27.91 12.69 -3.51
N VAL A 280 -28.66 13.65 -4.05
CA VAL A 280 -28.87 14.99 -3.48
C VAL A 280 -30.36 15.31 -3.43
N HIS A 281 -30.75 16.21 -2.53
CA HIS A 281 -32.12 16.71 -2.52
C HIS A 281 -32.35 17.65 -3.70
N ASP A 282 -33.36 17.35 -4.49
CA ASP A 282 -33.94 18.30 -5.44
C ASP A 282 -34.54 19.47 -4.64
N PRO A 283 -34.07 20.71 -4.83
CA PRO A 283 -34.51 21.88 -4.07
C PRO A 283 -35.97 22.26 -4.32
N ILE A 284 -36.59 21.77 -5.39
CA ILE A 284 -37.98 22.03 -5.77
C ILE A 284 -38.89 20.94 -5.23
N THR A 285 -38.54 19.67 -5.47
CA THR A 285 -39.41 18.53 -5.13
C THR A 285 -39.13 17.93 -3.75
N GLY A 286 -37.98 18.24 -3.15
CA GLY A 286 -37.50 17.62 -1.91
C GLY A 286 -37.08 16.16 -2.04
N SER A 287 -37.26 15.56 -3.22
CA SER A 287 -36.92 14.16 -3.49
C SER A 287 -35.41 13.99 -3.67
N LEU A 288 -34.91 12.77 -3.46
CA LEU A 288 -33.52 12.45 -3.73
C LEU A 288 -33.33 12.14 -5.22
N VAL A 289 -32.39 12.82 -5.87
CA VAL A 289 -32.01 12.63 -7.27
C VAL A 289 -30.50 12.36 -7.39
N PRO A 290 -30.05 11.54 -8.36
CA PRO A 290 -28.63 11.26 -8.54
C PRO A 290 -27.87 12.49 -9.07
N ILE A 291 -26.64 12.70 -8.59
CA ILE A 291 -25.71 13.72 -9.12
C ILE A 291 -24.92 13.19 -10.31
N ASP A 292 -24.46 14.11 -11.16
CA ASP A 292 -23.48 13.80 -12.19
C ASP A 292 -22.07 13.74 -11.56
N PHE A 293 -21.55 12.52 -11.40
CA PHE A 293 -20.20 12.31 -10.86
C PHE A 293 -19.07 12.81 -11.75
N LYS A 294 -19.33 13.19 -13.01
CA LYS A 294 -18.33 13.94 -13.80
C LYS A 294 -17.94 15.27 -13.14
N GLN A 295 -18.78 15.78 -12.24
CA GLN A 295 -18.52 17.00 -11.45
C GLN A 295 -18.32 16.69 -9.96
N VAL A 296 -17.83 15.50 -9.61
CA VAL A 296 -17.61 15.12 -8.21
C VAL A 296 -16.67 16.07 -7.47
N THR A 297 -15.65 16.61 -8.15
CA THR A 297 -14.72 17.61 -7.61
C THR A 297 -15.39 18.95 -7.29
N THR A 298 -16.54 19.25 -7.91
CA THR A 298 -17.35 20.43 -7.57
C THR A 298 -18.11 20.21 -6.26
N HIS A 299 -18.54 18.98 -5.99
CA HIS A 299 -19.28 18.60 -4.78
C HIS A 299 -18.35 18.30 -3.60
N ILE A 300 -17.12 17.88 -3.88
CA ILE A 300 -16.06 17.59 -2.90
C ILE A 300 -14.77 18.29 -3.35
N PRO A 301 -14.64 19.60 -3.10
CA PRO A 301 -13.45 20.37 -3.49
C PRO A 301 -12.16 19.84 -2.87
N GLU A 302 -12.25 19.11 -1.75
CA GLU A 302 -11.13 18.48 -1.07
C GLU A 302 -10.39 17.49 -1.98
N LEU A 303 -11.06 16.88 -2.97
CA LEU A 303 -10.42 15.97 -3.92
C LEU A 303 -9.33 16.65 -4.76
N SER A 304 -9.48 17.95 -5.04
CA SER A 304 -8.47 18.72 -5.80
C SER A 304 -7.15 18.91 -5.04
N LYS A 305 -7.15 18.68 -3.72
CA LYS A 305 -5.95 18.85 -2.87
C LYS A 305 -5.00 17.65 -2.92
N PHE A 306 -5.40 16.54 -3.53
CA PHE A 306 -4.56 15.34 -3.59
C PHE A 306 -3.56 15.35 -4.75
N GLY A 307 -3.73 16.25 -5.73
CA GLY A 307 -2.87 16.28 -6.92
C GLY A 307 -3.02 15.05 -7.84
N PHE A 308 -4.03 14.19 -7.63
CA PHE A 308 -4.34 13.05 -8.49
C PHE A 308 -5.23 13.47 -9.66
N ASP A 309 -5.04 12.84 -10.81
CA ASP A 309 -6.01 12.92 -11.90
C ASP A 309 -7.18 11.99 -11.58
N ILE A 310 -8.38 12.56 -11.48
CA ILE A 310 -9.58 11.81 -11.07
C ILE A 310 -10.60 11.94 -12.17
N GLU A 311 -10.80 10.85 -12.90
CA GLU A 311 -11.89 10.73 -13.86
C GLU A 311 -13.05 9.95 -13.26
N ALA A 312 -14.26 10.22 -13.74
CA ALA A 312 -15.45 9.54 -13.28
C ALA A 312 -16.29 9.02 -14.44
N VAL A 313 -16.70 7.76 -14.34
CA VAL A 313 -17.68 7.12 -15.21
C VAL A 313 -18.90 6.72 -14.39
N SER A 314 -20.09 7.07 -14.89
CA SER A 314 -21.36 6.77 -14.25
C SER A 314 -22.13 5.73 -15.04
N PHE A 315 -22.81 4.83 -14.33
CA PHE A 315 -23.79 3.95 -14.94
C PHE A 315 -25.01 4.77 -15.36
N ASP A 316 -25.47 4.52 -16.58
CA ASP A 316 -26.73 5.08 -17.09
C ASP A 316 -27.66 3.94 -17.52
N PRO A 317 -28.80 3.73 -16.84
CA PRO A 317 -29.18 4.37 -15.58
C PRO A 317 -28.36 3.84 -14.40
N VAL A 318 -28.24 4.64 -13.34
CA VAL A 318 -27.68 4.19 -12.05
C VAL A 318 -28.48 3.02 -11.49
N LYS A 319 -27.82 2.16 -10.73
CA LYS A 319 -28.39 0.94 -10.17
C LYS A 319 -28.57 1.04 -8.66
N ASP A 320 -29.75 0.65 -8.21
CA ASP A 320 -29.98 0.32 -6.82
C ASP A 320 -29.28 -1.00 -6.51
N SER A 321 -28.54 -1.08 -5.40
CA SER A 321 -27.80 -2.28 -5.03
C SER A 321 -28.67 -3.53 -4.91
N SER A 322 -29.94 -3.38 -4.53
CA SER A 322 -30.89 -4.50 -4.45
C SER A 322 -31.23 -5.12 -5.82
N ASN A 323 -30.98 -4.39 -6.91
CA ASN A 323 -31.23 -4.82 -8.29
C ASN A 323 -29.92 -5.14 -9.05
N ILE A 324 -28.84 -5.44 -8.34
CA ILE A 324 -27.56 -5.84 -8.93
C ILE A 324 -27.54 -7.34 -9.17
N ASP A 325 -27.19 -7.71 -10.40
CA ASP A 325 -27.07 -9.09 -10.88
C ASP A 325 -25.70 -9.29 -11.58
N PRO A 326 -25.33 -10.53 -11.99
CA PRO A 326 -24.04 -10.78 -12.60
C PRO A 326 -23.72 -9.99 -13.87
N SER A 327 -24.71 -9.51 -14.62
CA SER A 327 -24.46 -8.65 -15.79
C SER A 327 -23.82 -7.32 -15.39
N ILE A 328 -24.15 -6.81 -14.20
CA ILE A 328 -23.56 -5.60 -13.63
C ILE A 328 -22.12 -5.86 -13.20
N TRP A 329 -21.83 -7.03 -12.62
CA TRP A 329 -20.45 -7.41 -12.28
C TRP A 329 -19.58 -7.56 -13.53
N ILE A 330 -20.13 -8.15 -14.59
CA ILE A 330 -19.45 -8.26 -15.89
C ILE A 330 -19.12 -6.87 -16.42
N LYS A 331 -20.12 -5.96 -16.47
CA LYS A 331 -19.92 -4.59 -16.93
C LYS A 331 -18.89 -3.83 -16.09
N LEU A 332 -18.86 -4.03 -14.77
CA LEU A 332 -17.84 -3.44 -13.90
C LEU A 332 -16.44 -3.94 -14.25
N GLY A 333 -16.28 -5.24 -14.43
CA GLY A 333 -14.99 -5.81 -14.81
C GLY A 333 -14.56 -5.40 -16.22
N GLU A 334 -15.49 -5.21 -17.16
CA GLU A 334 -15.20 -4.65 -18.49
C GLU A 334 -14.70 -3.22 -18.41
N ILE A 335 -15.35 -2.35 -17.63
CA ILE A 335 -14.88 -0.97 -17.42
C ILE A 335 -13.47 -0.97 -16.81
N ILE A 336 -13.21 -1.82 -15.82
CA ILE A 336 -11.88 -1.94 -15.20
C ILE A 336 -10.86 -2.43 -16.22
N GLU A 337 -11.19 -3.45 -17.03
CA GLU A 337 -10.31 -4.00 -18.07
C GLU A 337 -9.94 -2.96 -19.13
N GLU A 338 -10.94 -2.25 -19.68
CA GLU A 338 -10.76 -1.24 -20.73
C GLU A 338 -9.91 -0.05 -20.26
N ASN A 339 -9.95 0.24 -18.97
CA ASN A 339 -9.25 1.38 -18.35
C ASN A 339 -8.02 0.93 -17.55
N TYR A 340 -7.65 -0.35 -17.60
CA TYR A 340 -6.66 -0.92 -16.71
C TYR A 340 -5.27 -0.32 -16.89
N ASP A 341 -4.89 0.01 -18.12
CA ASP A 341 -3.57 0.59 -18.41
C ASP A 341 -3.54 2.11 -18.23
N SER A 342 -4.68 2.77 -18.40
CA SER A 342 -4.81 4.23 -18.33
C SER A 342 -4.87 4.77 -16.90
N PHE A 343 -5.33 3.97 -15.94
CA PHE A 343 -5.52 4.39 -14.56
C PHE A 343 -4.67 3.57 -13.60
N ASP A 344 -4.18 4.19 -12.53
CA ASP A 344 -3.40 3.52 -11.50
C ASP A 344 -4.26 2.74 -10.52
N GLY A 345 -5.51 3.16 -10.28
CA GLY A 345 -6.42 2.51 -9.35
C GLY A 345 -7.89 2.82 -9.62
N PHE A 346 -8.77 2.03 -9.01
CA PHE A 346 -10.21 2.09 -9.23
C PHE A 346 -10.95 2.22 -7.90
N VAL A 347 -11.88 3.17 -7.82
CA VAL A 347 -12.82 3.27 -6.70
C VAL A 347 -14.23 3.10 -7.25
N VAL A 348 -14.94 2.10 -6.76
CA VAL A 348 -16.31 1.78 -7.17
C VAL A 348 -17.28 2.29 -6.12
N LEU A 349 -18.05 3.31 -6.48
CA LEU A 349 -19.13 3.83 -5.65
C LEU A 349 -20.37 2.97 -5.84
N HIS A 350 -20.82 2.35 -4.75
CA HIS A 350 -21.83 1.30 -4.78
C HIS A 350 -22.80 1.39 -3.59
N GLY A 351 -24.03 0.92 -3.79
CA GLY A 351 -25.02 0.81 -2.70
C GLY A 351 -24.64 -0.27 -1.68
N THR A 352 -24.96 -0.07 -0.41
CA THR A 352 -24.40 -0.91 0.67
C THR A 352 -25.02 -2.32 0.73
N ASP A 353 -26.24 -2.54 0.25
CA ASP A 353 -26.97 -3.80 0.46
C ASP A 353 -26.28 -5.02 -0.16
N THR A 354 -25.70 -4.86 -1.36
CA THR A 354 -25.07 -5.95 -2.11
C THR A 354 -23.58 -5.73 -2.38
N MET A 355 -22.98 -4.70 -1.78
CA MET A 355 -21.56 -4.37 -1.97
C MET A 355 -20.63 -5.54 -1.67
N ALA A 356 -20.90 -6.31 -0.63
CA ALA A 356 -20.14 -7.52 -0.27
C ALA A 356 -20.21 -8.61 -1.36
N TYR A 357 -21.35 -8.77 -2.03
CA TYR A 357 -21.50 -9.71 -3.14
C TYR A 357 -20.72 -9.24 -4.37
N THR A 358 -20.83 -7.95 -4.73
CA THR A 358 -20.09 -7.36 -5.85
C THR A 358 -18.58 -7.43 -5.62
N ALA A 359 -18.10 -7.08 -4.41
CA ALA A 359 -16.69 -7.19 -4.06
C ALA A 359 -16.19 -8.64 -4.13
N SER A 360 -17.01 -9.59 -3.70
CA SER A 360 -16.69 -11.01 -3.80
C SER A 360 -16.61 -11.47 -5.26
N ALA A 361 -17.60 -11.13 -6.09
CA ALA A 361 -17.62 -11.48 -7.51
C ALA A 361 -16.42 -10.92 -8.26
N LEU A 362 -16.11 -9.63 -8.08
CA LEU A 362 -14.95 -8.98 -8.70
C LEU A 362 -13.63 -9.63 -8.25
N SER A 363 -13.52 -10.05 -6.99
CA SER A 363 -12.29 -10.71 -6.49
C SER A 363 -11.97 -12.03 -7.19
N PHE A 364 -13.00 -12.78 -7.63
CA PHE A 364 -12.82 -14.01 -8.40
C PHE A 364 -12.67 -13.72 -9.90
N MET A 365 -13.34 -12.68 -10.40
CA MET A 365 -13.34 -12.30 -11.80
C MET A 365 -12.02 -11.66 -12.27
N LEU A 366 -11.36 -10.89 -11.42
CA LEU A 366 -10.13 -10.14 -11.73
C LEU A 366 -8.88 -10.94 -11.31
N GLU A 367 -8.45 -11.87 -12.17
CA GLU A 367 -7.24 -12.67 -11.95
C GLU A 367 -5.97 -11.83 -12.20
N ASN A 368 -4.94 -12.06 -11.38
CA ASN A 368 -3.66 -11.33 -11.43
C ASN A 368 -3.81 -9.80 -11.29
N LEU A 369 -4.75 -9.36 -10.47
CA LEU A 369 -4.93 -7.94 -10.17
C LEU A 369 -3.66 -7.35 -9.53
N ARG A 370 -3.18 -6.23 -10.07
CA ARG A 370 -1.98 -5.47 -9.66
C ARG A 370 -2.30 -4.02 -9.24
N LYS A 371 -3.54 -3.58 -9.45
CA LYS A 371 -4.04 -2.24 -9.14
C LYS A 371 -5.20 -2.35 -8.15
N PRO A 372 -5.36 -1.40 -7.21
CA PRO A 372 -6.41 -1.47 -6.21
C PRO A 372 -7.79 -1.30 -6.85
N VAL A 373 -8.75 -2.11 -6.41
CA VAL A 373 -10.18 -1.93 -6.73
C VAL A 373 -10.95 -1.82 -5.42
N ILE A 374 -11.27 -0.59 -5.03
CA ILE A 374 -11.85 -0.30 -3.72
C ILE A 374 -13.33 0.03 -3.88
N LEU A 375 -14.20 -0.82 -3.34
CA LEU A 375 -15.62 -0.54 -3.23
C LEU A 375 -15.86 0.32 -1.98
N THR A 376 -16.65 1.37 -2.14
CA THR A 376 -17.13 2.17 -1.01
C THR A 376 -18.50 2.79 -1.32
N GLY A 377 -19.06 3.49 -0.36
CA GLY A 377 -20.37 4.11 -0.45
C GLY A 377 -20.69 4.90 0.82
N SER A 378 -21.97 5.07 1.09
CA SER A 378 -22.41 5.75 2.31
C SER A 378 -23.79 5.27 2.76
N GLN A 379 -24.07 5.43 4.05
CA GLN A 379 -25.42 5.30 4.58
C GLN A 379 -26.25 6.57 4.36
N LEU A 380 -25.59 7.74 4.35
CA LEU A 380 -26.24 9.02 4.14
C LEU A 380 -25.83 9.67 2.81
N PRO A 381 -26.76 10.31 2.07
CA PRO A 381 -26.43 11.02 0.84
C PRO A 381 -25.34 12.08 1.03
N ILE A 382 -24.49 12.29 0.03
CA ILE A 382 -23.30 13.16 0.15
C ILE A 382 -23.63 14.65 0.34
N GLY A 383 -24.85 15.05 -0.03
CA GLY A 383 -25.37 16.40 0.19
C GLY A 383 -25.78 16.69 1.64
N LEU A 384 -25.84 15.69 2.53
CA LEU A 384 -26.23 15.90 3.93
C LEU A 384 -25.03 16.24 4.81
N LEU A 385 -25.25 17.12 5.80
CA LEU A 385 -24.19 17.63 6.68
C LEU A 385 -23.49 16.56 7.53
N ARG A 386 -24.19 15.47 7.88
CA ARG A 386 -23.66 14.35 8.68
C ARG A 386 -23.31 13.13 7.85
N THR A 387 -23.09 13.29 6.54
CA THR A 387 -22.78 12.18 5.64
C THR A 387 -21.45 11.51 5.99
N ASP A 388 -21.44 10.19 5.94
CA ASP A 388 -20.24 9.35 5.96
C ASP A 388 -19.58 9.23 4.57
N GLY A 389 -20.29 9.61 3.51
CA GLY A 389 -19.84 9.42 2.13
C GLY A 389 -18.63 10.23 1.71
N ARG A 390 -18.45 11.44 2.27
CA ARG A 390 -17.28 12.28 1.94
C ARG A 390 -15.99 11.65 2.43
N GLU A 391 -15.93 11.32 3.70
CA GLU A 391 -14.75 10.69 4.33
C GLU A 391 -14.45 9.34 3.69
N ASN A 392 -15.48 8.51 3.47
CA ASN A 392 -15.34 7.22 2.81
C ASN A 392 -14.73 7.34 1.41
N LEU A 393 -15.22 8.27 0.58
CA LEU A 393 -14.73 8.47 -0.78
C LEU A 393 -13.31 9.04 -0.80
N ILE A 394 -13.05 10.08 0.00
CA ILE A 394 -11.72 10.72 0.08
C ILE A 394 -10.67 9.67 0.47
N THR A 395 -10.94 8.91 1.53
CA THR A 395 -9.99 7.92 2.04
C THR A 395 -9.85 6.73 1.09
N ALA A 396 -10.93 6.31 0.41
CA ALA A 396 -10.83 5.26 -0.60
C ALA A 396 -9.95 5.68 -1.79
N ILE A 397 -10.03 6.94 -2.22
CA ILE A 397 -9.16 7.49 -3.28
C ILE A 397 -7.71 7.55 -2.81
N GLU A 398 -7.46 8.02 -1.59
CA GLU A 398 -6.12 8.06 -0.98
C GLU A 398 -5.48 6.66 -0.96
N ILE A 399 -6.21 5.65 -0.48
CA ILE A 399 -5.73 4.25 -0.45
C ILE A 399 -5.55 3.69 -1.87
N ALA A 400 -6.44 4.02 -2.81
CA ALA A 400 -6.33 3.56 -4.20
C ALA A 400 -5.11 4.19 -4.92
N ALA A 401 -4.73 5.40 -4.55
CA ALA A 401 -3.57 6.10 -5.07
C ALA A 401 -2.26 5.71 -4.34
N ALA A 402 -2.35 5.04 -3.19
CA ALA A 402 -1.18 4.74 -2.38
C ALA A 402 -0.25 3.71 -3.07
N ARG A 403 1.00 4.13 -3.29
CA ARG A 403 2.03 3.34 -3.98
C ARG A 403 3.29 3.27 -3.13
N GLU A 404 3.98 2.13 -3.21
CA GLU A 404 5.33 1.96 -2.67
C GLU A 404 6.20 1.37 -3.76
N THR A 405 7.34 2.01 -4.07
CA THR A 405 8.24 1.60 -5.17
C THR A 405 7.56 1.50 -6.54
N GLY A 406 6.56 2.35 -6.81
CA GLY A 406 5.77 2.34 -8.05
C GLY A 406 4.68 1.28 -8.13
N LEU A 407 4.57 0.40 -7.13
CA LEU A 407 3.56 -0.66 -7.05
C LEU A 407 2.43 -0.27 -6.10
N ALA A 408 1.22 -0.73 -6.37
CA ALA A 408 0.08 -0.55 -5.48
C ALA A 408 0.32 -1.19 -4.10
N LEU A 409 0.05 -0.45 -3.03
CA LEU A 409 0.11 -0.99 -1.67
C LEU A 409 -0.97 -2.04 -1.41
N VAL A 410 -2.14 -1.94 -2.06
CA VAL A 410 -3.25 -2.89 -1.89
C VAL A 410 -3.82 -3.33 -3.24
N PRO A 411 -3.14 -4.22 -4.00
CA PRO A 411 -3.60 -4.68 -5.30
C PRO A 411 -4.71 -5.76 -5.19
N GLU A 412 -5.75 -5.47 -4.41
CA GLU A 412 -6.88 -6.37 -4.16
C GLU A 412 -8.23 -5.69 -4.36
N VAL A 413 -9.26 -6.50 -4.60
CA VAL A 413 -10.65 -6.06 -4.47
C VAL A 413 -11.00 -5.96 -2.99
N SER A 414 -11.35 -4.77 -2.54
CA SER A 414 -11.54 -4.46 -1.12
C SER A 414 -12.76 -3.58 -0.87
N ILE A 415 -13.23 -3.54 0.38
CA ILE A 415 -14.31 -2.65 0.82
C ILE A 415 -13.75 -1.70 1.87
N PHE A 416 -13.91 -0.40 1.66
CA PHE A 416 -13.57 0.64 2.63
C PHE A 416 -14.81 1.20 3.31
N PHE A 417 -14.92 0.99 4.62
CA PHE A 417 -15.95 1.54 5.51
C PHE A 417 -15.40 1.61 6.94
N ASP A 418 -15.92 2.51 7.77
CA ASP A 418 -15.60 2.58 9.21
C ASP A 418 -14.11 2.66 9.52
N ASN A 419 -13.38 3.46 8.74
CA ASN A 419 -11.94 3.63 8.85
C ASN A 419 -11.14 2.32 8.68
N LYS A 420 -11.72 1.33 8.00
CA LYS A 420 -11.10 0.02 7.75
C LYS A 420 -11.24 -0.36 6.29
N LEU A 421 -10.14 -0.80 5.70
CA LEU A 421 -10.15 -1.51 4.44
C LEU A 421 -10.18 -3.01 4.73
N THR A 422 -11.20 -3.70 4.23
CA THR A 422 -11.36 -5.15 4.41
C THR A 422 -11.27 -5.85 3.07
N ARG A 423 -10.76 -7.09 3.04
CA ARG A 423 -10.73 -7.91 1.82
C ARG A 423 -12.17 -8.18 1.37
N GLY A 424 -12.50 -7.87 0.11
CA GLY A 424 -13.88 -7.87 -0.37
C GLY A 424 -14.63 -9.19 -0.15
N ASN A 425 -13.98 -10.31 -0.48
CA ASN A 425 -14.53 -11.67 -0.31
C ASN A 425 -14.45 -12.25 1.12
N ARG A 426 -14.04 -11.45 2.10
CA ARG A 426 -14.12 -11.78 3.53
C ARG A 426 -15.14 -10.94 4.28
N THR A 427 -15.77 -9.99 3.57
CA THR A 427 -16.62 -8.98 4.17
C THR A 427 -18.09 -9.32 4.00
N ARG A 428 -18.88 -8.93 5.00
CA ARG A 428 -20.34 -8.99 4.97
C ARG A 428 -20.97 -7.75 5.58
N LYS A 429 -22.17 -7.41 5.14
CA LYS A 429 -22.97 -6.35 5.78
C LYS A 429 -23.51 -6.88 7.11
N TYR A 430 -23.04 -6.29 8.21
CA TYR A 430 -23.39 -6.66 9.58
C TYR A 430 -24.51 -5.80 10.16
N SER A 431 -24.58 -4.51 9.81
CA SER A 431 -25.63 -3.60 10.28
C SER A 431 -26.32 -2.89 9.11
N ALA A 432 -27.64 -2.73 9.22
CA ALA A 432 -28.44 -1.92 8.30
C ALA A 432 -28.63 -0.48 8.79
N GLU A 433 -28.41 -0.20 10.07
CA GLU A 433 -28.74 1.10 10.70
C GLU A 433 -27.52 1.84 11.27
N HIS A 434 -26.52 1.10 11.78
CA HIS A 434 -25.32 1.70 12.35
C HIS A 434 -24.27 1.97 11.28
N PHE A 435 -23.40 2.95 11.56
CA PHE A 435 -22.27 3.26 10.68
C PHE A 435 -21.29 2.08 10.58
N ASP A 436 -21.18 1.21 11.61
CA ASP A 436 -20.44 -0.08 11.59
C ASP A 436 -21.13 -1.11 10.65
N VAL A 437 -21.13 -0.79 9.34
CA VAL A 437 -21.94 -1.47 8.32
C VAL A 437 -21.32 -2.82 7.97
N PHE A 438 -20.01 -2.88 7.83
CA PHE A 438 -19.30 -4.04 7.26
C PHE A 438 -18.34 -4.68 8.24
N LYS A 439 -18.33 -6.02 8.28
CA LYS A 439 -17.38 -6.80 9.10
C LYS A 439 -16.72 -7.91 8.29
N SER A 440 -15.47 -8.18 8.65
CA SER A 440 -14.70 -9.32 8.18
C SER A 440 -14.39 -10.23 9.38
N PRO A 441 -15.28 -11.18 9.71
CA PRO A 441 -15.22 -11.93 10.96
C PRO A 441 -14.10 -12.95 11.01
N ASN A 442 -13.71 -13.51 9.85
CA ASN A 442 -12.70 -14.56 9.73
C ASN A 442 -11.36 -14.05 9.17
N TYR A 443 -11.22 -12.75 8.91
CA TYR A 443 -9.97 -12.18 8.40
C TYR A 443 -9.77 -10.73 8.88
N PRO A 444 -8.59 -10.36 9.41
CA PRO A 444 -8.31 -8.99 9.85
C PRO A 444 -8.37 -7.95 8.71
N PRO A 445 -8.59 -6.65 9.01
CA PRO A 445 -8.57 -5.59 8.01
C PRO A 445 -7.18 -5.45 7.37
N LEU A 446 -7.16 -5.19 6.06
CA LEU A 446 -5.95 -4.95 5.28
C LEU A 446 -5.32 -3.60 5.63
N VAL A 447 -6.16 -2.58 5.86
CA VAL A 447 -5.74 -1.23 6.24
C VAL A 447 -6.61 -0.72 7.37
N GLN A 448 -6.01 -0.01 8.32
CA GLN A 448 -6.71 0.70 9.39
C GLN A 448 -6.36 2.18 9.33
N VAL A 449 -7.38 3.02 9.28
CA VAL A 449 -7.25 4.47 9.19
C VAL A 449 -7.47 5.05 10.59
N GLY A 450 -6.48 5.78 11.08
CA GLY A 450 -6.55 6.55 12.32
C GLY A 450 -5.95 7.93 12.08
N ILE A 451 -5.12 8.39 13.01
CA ILE A 451 -4.27 9.57 12.76
C ILE A 451 -3.31 9.32 11.58
N HIS A 452 -2.88 8.07 11.41
CA HIS A 452 -2.09 7.60 10.27
C HIS A 452 -2.80 6.41 9.61
N VAL A 453 -2.56 6.22 8.31
CA VAL A 453 -3.04 5.06 7.56
C VAL A 453 -2.07 3.89 7.78
N LYS A 454 -2.52 2.84 8.46
CA LYS A 454 -1.71 1.64 8.73
C LYS A 454 -2.04 0.52 7.76
N TYR A 455 -1.09 0.20 6.89
CA TYR A 455 -1.17 -0.92 5.95
C TYR A 455 -0.61 -2.20 6.59
N ASN A 456 -1.43 -3.26 6.67
CA ASN A 456 -0.98 -4.56 7.14
C ASN A 456 -0.48 -5.40 5.97
N THR A 457 0.67 -5.05 5.40
CA THR A 457 1.22 -5.63 4.16
C THR A 457 1.34 -7.17 4.19
N ASN A 458 1.61 -7.77 5.35
CA ASN A 458 1.65 -9.23 5.54
C ASN A 458 0.30 -9.94 5.31
N LEU A 459 -0.82 -9.20 5.38
CA LEU A 459 -2.17 -9.72 5.14
C LEU A 459 -2.62 -9.53 3.69
N ILE A 460 -1.91 -8.71 2.91
CA ILE A 460 -2.26 -8.32 1.55
C ILE A 460 -1.67 -9.34 0.58
N ARG A 461 -2.47 -9.70 -0.43
CA ARG A 461 -2.05 -10.58 -1.54
C ARG A 461 -1.53 -9.73 -2.67
N TYR A 462 -0.32 -10.07 -3.12
CA TYR A 462 0.30 -9.48 -4.29
C TYR A 462 0.30 -10.51 -5.42
N SER A 463 -0.16 -10.09 -6.59
CA SER A 463 -0.10 -10.92 -7.79
C SER A 463 1.32 -10.99 -8.34
N ASP A 464 1.58 -12.04 -9.13
CA ASP A 464 2.83 -12.20 -9.86
C ASP A 464 3.03 -11.01 -10.83
N PRO A 465 4.13 -10.24 -10.72
CA PRO A 465 4.36 -9.07 -11.57
C PRO A 465 4.39 -9.38 -13.07
N ASP A 466 4.75 -10.61 -13.44
CA ASP A 466 4.92 -11.07 -14.81
C ASP A 466 3.60 -11.53 -15.46
N LYS A 467 2.48 -11.49 -14.72
CA LYS A 467 1.17 -11.89 -15.24
C LYS A 467 0.27 -10.69 -15.49
N ASP A 468 -0.31 -10.68 -16.68
CA ASP A 468 -1.33 -9.70 -17.04
C ASP A 468 -2.65 -9.98 -16.35
N LEU A 469 -3.44 -8.91 -16.18
CA LEU A 469 -4.81 -8.99 -15.70
C LEU A 469 -5.61 -9.90 -16.63
N VAL A 470 -6.34 -10.86 -16.06
CA VAL A 470 -7.30 -11.68 -16.80
C VAL A 470 -8.68 -11.49 -16.21
N VAL A 471 -9.62 -11.05 -17.04
CA VAL A 471 -10.98 -10.74 -16.62
C VAL A 471 -11.96 -11.84 -17.06
N ARG A 472 -12.52 -12.56 -16.11
CA ARG A 472 -13.45 -13.68 -16.35
C ARG A 472 -14.91 -13.22 -16.39
N LYS A 473 -15.45 -13.06 -17.60
CA LYS A 473 -16.77 -12.45 -17.85
C LYS A 473 -17.95 -13.43 -17.87
N SER A 474 -17.86 -14.55 -17.12
CA SER A 474 -18.90 -15.60 -17.14
C SER A 474 -19.31 -16.01 -15.74
N PHE A 475 -20.62 -16.04 -15.50
CA PHE A 475 -21.24 -16.49 -14.26
C PHE A 475 -22.46 -17.35 -14.60
N ASP A 476 -22.63 -18.47 -13.89
CA ASP A 476 -23.83 -19.30 -14.00
C ASP A 476 -24.75 -19.06 -12.79
N THR A 477 -25.97 -18.60 -13.06
CA THR A 477 -26.95 -18.26 -12.02
C THR A 477 -27.80 -19.44 -11.55
N ASN A 478 -27.57 -20.66 -12.06
CA ASN A 478 -28.30 -21.88 -11.65
C ASN A 478 -27.80 -22.40 -10.29
N VAL A 479 -27.92 -21.56 -9.27
CA VAL A 479 -27.48 -21.80 -7.89
C VAL A 479 -28.57 -21.42 -6.89
N ALA A 480 -28.56 -22.03 -5.71
CA ALA A 480 -29.49 -21.72 -4.63
C ALA A 480 -28.79 -21.70 -3.26
N ILE A 481 -29.37 -20.96 -2.30
CA ILE A 481 -28.98 -20.99 -0.88
C ILE A 481 -30.12 -21.60 -0.08
N LEU A 482 -29.82 -22.66 0.68
CA LEU A 482 -30.73 -23.30 1.61
C LEU A 482 -30.22 -23.10 3.04
N LYS A 483 -30.91 -22.24 3.79
CA LYS A 483 -30.63 -22.05 5.21
C LYS A 483 -31.26 -23.15 6.05
N ILE A 484 -30.44 -23.84 6.84
CA ILE A 484 -30.90 -24.91 7.72
C ILE A 484 -31.43 -24.33 9.03
N PHE A 485 -32.60 -24.78 9.46
CA PHE A 485 -33.23 -24.42 10.73
C PHE A 485 -33.94 -25.62 11.37
N PRO A 486 -34.13 -25.65 12.69
CA PRO A 486 -34.85 -26.73 13.35
C PRO A 486 -36.27 -26.88 12.80
N GLY A 487 -36.61 -28.09 12.33
CA GLY A 487 -37.92 -28.37 11.73
C GLY A 487 -37.99 -28.17 10.21
N ILE A 488 -36.85 -28.01 9.52
CA ILE A 488 -36.81 -28.01 8.05
C ILE A 488 -37.50 -29.25 7.47
N GLY A 489 -38.46 -29.05 6.56
CA GLY A 489 -39.31 -30.11 6.02
C GLY A 489 -38.80 -30.72 4.71
N GLN A 490 -39.04 -32.02 4.52
CA GLN A 490 -38.62 -32.76 3.32
C GLN A 490 -39.13 -32.14 2.02
N ASN A 491 -40.39 -31.68 1.98
CA ASN A 491 -40.98 -31.10 0.78
C ASN A 491 -40.23 -29.86 0.29
N LEU A 492 -39.74 -29.02 1.21
CA LEU A 492 -38.96 -27.84 0.85
C LEU A 492 -37.61 -28.24 0.26
N VAL A 493 -36.89 -29.13 0.94
CA VAL A 493 -35.58 -29.61 0.48
C VAL A 493 -35.71 -30.27 -0.89
N ARG A 494 -36.71 -31.15 -1.05
CA ARG A 494 -37.04 -31.81 -2.31
C ARG A 494 -37.40 -30.83 -3.42
N ALA A 495 -38.16 -29.77 -3.12
CA ALA A 495 -38.52 -28.77 -4.12
C ALA A 495 -37.28 -28.03 -4.65
N ILE A 496 -36.35 -27.69 -3.76
CA ILE A 496 -35.09 -27.03 -4.12
C ILE A 496 -34.19 -27.99 -4.90
N THR A 497 -33.92 -29.20 -4.39
CA THR A 497 -33.03 -30.17 -5.05
C THR A 497 -33.55 -30.69 -6.39
N ASN A 498 -34.86 -30.58 -6.66
CA ASN A 498 -35.45 -30.93 -7.95
C ASN A 498 -35.81 -29.70 -8.80
N THR A 499 -35.33 -28.51 -8.45
CA THR A 499 -35.46 -27.34 -9.32
C THR A 499 -34.75 -27.61 -10.64
N GLU A 500 -35.48 -27.49 -11.75
CA GLU A 500 -34.96 -27.76 -13.08
C GLU A 500 -33.76 -26.84 -13.39
N GLY A 501 -32.67 -27.42 -13.90
CA GLY A 501 -31.46 -26.69 -14.26
C GLY A 501 -30.54 -26.33 -13.09
N LEU A 502 -30.92 -26.54 -11.83
CA LEU A 502 -30.08 -26.23 -10.67
C LEU A 502 -28.77 -27.03 -10.69
N LYS A 503 -27.63 -26.33 -10.69
CA LYS A 503 -26.29 -26.94 -10.74
C LYS A 503 -25.58 -26.92 -9.39
N GLY A 504 -25.84 -25.89 -8.58
CA GLY A 504 -25.17 -25.68 -7.30
C GLY A 504 -26.13 -25.36 -6.16
N LEU A 505 -25.89 -25.95 -4.99
CA LEU A 505 -26.66 -25.69 -3.77
C LEU A 505 -25.71 -25.34 -2.63
N ILE A 506 -25.85 -24.15 -2.08
CA ILE A 506 -25.20 -23.77 -0.83
C ILE A 506 -26.13 -24.12 0.32
N ILE A 507 -25.62 -24.85 1.30
CA ILE A 507 -26.36 -25.13 2.54
C ILE A 507 -25.72 -24.34 3.68
N GLU A 508 -26.51 -23.46 4.33
CA GLU A 508 -26.07 -22.76 5.54
C GLU A 508 -26.39 -23.61 6.77
N THR A 509 -25.40 -24.29 7.32
CA THR A 509 -25.56 -25.29 8.38
C THR A 509 -25.20 -24.73 9.77
N PHE A 510 -25.48 -25.50 10.82
CA PHE A 510 -25.26 -25.10 12.21
C PHE A 510 -23.79 -25.21 12.62
N GLY A 511 -23.29 -24.24 13.40
CA GLY A 511 -22.00 -24.33 14.07
C GLY A 511 -20.86 -24.63 13.11
N SER A 512 -20.11 -25.70 13.36
CA SER A 512 -18.97 -26.13 12.55
C SER A 512 -19.34 -26.95 11.30
N GLY A 513 -20.57 -26.82 10.77
CA GLY A 513 -20.97 -27.50 9.54
C GLY A 513 -22.03 -28.59 9.69
N ASN A 514 -22.85 -28.56 10.74
CA ASN A 514 -23.75 -29.65 11.11
C ASN A 514 -25.18 -29.44 10.56
N ALA A 515 -25.75 -30.50 10.00
CA ALA A 515 -27.14 -30.54 9.51
C ALA A 515 -27.91 -31.72 10.14
N PRO A 516 -29.25 -31.78 10.00
CA PRO A 516 -30.03 -32.95 10.41
C PRO A 516 -29.58 -34.23 9.70
N THR A 517 -29.54 -35.35 10.43
CA THR A 517 -29.19 -36.69 9.93
C THR A 517 -30.41 -37.55 9.62
N TYR A 518 -31.54 -36.92 9.28
CA TYR A 518 -32.70 -37.69 8.86
C TYR A 518 -32.36 -38.48 7.59
N PRO A 519 -32.70 -39.77 7.49
CA PRO A 519 -32.40 -40.57 6.29
C PRO A 519 -32.90 -39.90 5.00
N TRP A 520 -34.13 -39.35 5.04
CA TRP A 520 -34.69 -38.61 3.92
C TRP A 520 -33.86 -37.39 3.53
N PHE A 521 -33.23 -36.69 4.48
CA PHE A 521 -32.47 -35.47 4.20
C PHE A 521 -31.20 -35.84 3.43
N LEU A 522 -30.46 -36.83 3.92
CA LEU A 522 -29.25 -37.34 3.28
C LEU A 522 -29.54 -37.94 1.91
N GLU A 523 -30.67 -38.64 1.76
CA GLU A 523 -31.13 -39.16 0.46
C GLU A 523 -31.41 -38.06 -0.56
N GLU A 524 -32.07 -36.95 -0.16
CA GLU A 524 -32.30 -35.81 -1.06
C GLU A 524 -31.00 -35.11 -1.46
N LEU A 525 -30.05 -34.93 -0.53
CA LEU A 525 -28.72 -34.37 -0.84
C LEU A 525 -27.95 -35.27 -1.81
N LYS A 526 -27.91 -36.58 -1.52
CA LYS A 526 -27.24 -37.56 -2.36
C LYS A 526 -27.87 -37.63 -3.76
N SER A 527 -29.19 -37.65 -3.85
CA SER A 527 -29.93 -37.63 -5.11
C SER A 527 -29.59 -36.42 -5.98
N PHE A 528 -29.43 -35.23 -5.37
CA PHE A 528 -28.99 -34.04 -6.09
C PHE A 528 -27.56 -34.17 -6.63
N ILE A 529 -26.64 -34.68 -5.80
CA ILE A 529 -25.24 -34.91 -6.17
C ILE A 529 -25.11 -35.96 -7.29
N ASP A 530 -25.88 -37.06 -7.20
CA ASP A 530 -25.91 -38.14 -8.18
C ASP A 530 -26.43 -37.67 -9.55
N LYS A 531 -27.29 -36.65 -9.58
CA LYS A 531 -27.74 -35.97 -10.81
C LYS A 531 -26.71 -34.98 -11.39
N GLY A 532 -25.54 -34.87 -10.77
CA GLY A 532 -24.48 -33.95 -11.17
C GLY A 532 -24.45 -32.62 -10.42
N GLY A 533 -25.36 -32.41 -9.46
CA GLY A 533 -25.35 -31.24 -8.60
C GLY A 533 -24.10 -31.15 -7.71
N ILE A 534 -23.80 -29.94 -7.25
CA ILE A 534 -22.72 -29.63 -6.31
C ILE A 534 -23.33 -29.03 -5.05
N ILE A 535 -22.98 -29.59 -3.89
CA ILE A 535 -23.42 -29.04 -2.59
C ILE A 535 -22.24 -28.44 -1.86
N PHE A 536 -22.37 -27.18 -1.46
CA PHE A 536 -21.34 -26.41 -0.76
C PHE A 536 -21.80 -26.04 0.65
N ASN A 537 -21.11 -26.55 1.67
CA ASN A 537 -21.48 -26.41 3.07
C ASN A 537 -20.81 -25.20 3.71
N VAL A 538 -21.61 -24.21 4.09
CA VAL A 538 -21.18 -22.95 4.72
C VAL A 538 -21.85 -22.85 6.09
N THR A 539 -21.18 -22.26 7.07
CA THR A 539 -21.81 -22.06 8.38
C THR A 539 -22.76 -20.86 8.34
N GLN A 540 -23.92 -20.96 8.99
CA GLN A 540 -24.78 -19.79 9.20
C GLN A 540 -24.24 -18.84 10.28
N CYS A 541 -23.21 -19.24 11.03
CA CYS A 541 -22.58 -18.41 12.06
C CYS A 541 -21.90 -17.19 11.45
N HIS A 542 -21.76 -16.13 12.23
CA HIS A 542 -21.09 -14.91 11.75
C HIS A 542 -19.59 -15.14 11.50
N GLY A 543 -18.92 -15.92 12.36
CA GLY A 543 -17.53 -16.33 12.19
C GLY A 543 -17.33 -17.78 12.63
N GLY A 544 -16.14 -18.31 12.33
CA GLY A 544 -15.81 -19.73 12.48
C GLY A 544 -15.64 -20.43 11.13
N SER A 545 -15.35 -21.74 11.19
CA SER A 545 -15.07 -22.59 10.04
C SER A 545 -15.89 -23.87 10.06
N VAL A 546 -16.25 -24.36 8.87
CA VAL A 546 -16.87 -25.67 8.66
C VAL A 546 -15.81 -26.77 8.73
N GLU A 547 -15.95 -27.64 9.72
CA GLU A 547 -15.09 -28.80 9.98
C GLU A 547 -15.87 -30.10 9.74
N MET A 548 -15.94 -30.51 8.47
CA MET A 548 -16.58 -31.76 8.10
C MET A 548 -15.72 -32.96 8.51
N GLY A 549 -16.35 -34.00 9.07
CA GLY A 549 -15.70 -35.25 9.47
C GLY A 549 -15.49 -35.41 10.98
N VAL A 550 -15.57 -34.33 11.77
CA VAL A 550 -15.39 -34.39 13.23
C VAL A 550 -16.61 -35.05 13.89
N TYR A 551 -17.80 -34.55 13.59
CA TYR A 551 -19.08 -35.06 14.10
C TYR A 551 -19.71 -36.07 13.15
N GLU A 552 -20.50 -37.00 13.68
CA GLU A 552 -21.20 -38.04 12.90
C GLU A 552 -22.05 -37.44 11.77
N THR A 553 -22.77 -36.36 12.08
CA THR A 553 -23.63 -35.65 11.14
C THR A 553 -22.90 -35.07 9.93
N SER A 554 -21.68 -34.55 10.13
CA SER A 554 -20.87 -33.97 9.05
C SER A 554 -20.08 -35.03 8.27
N ARG A 555 -19.86 -36.23 8.84
CA ARG A 555 -19.27 -37.38 8.13
C ARG A 555 -20.20 -37.93 7.06
N GLU A 556 -21.50 -38.05 7.36
CA GLU A 556 -22.47 -38.59 6.39
C GLU A 556 -22.64 -37.64 5.20
N MET A 557 -22.66 -36.32 5.44
CA MET A 557 -22.65 -35.34 4.36
C MET A 557 -21.36 -35.39 3.53
N LEU A 558 -20.20 -35.54 4.17
CA LEU A 558 -18.92 -35.69 3.46
C LEU A 558 -18.92 -36.95 2.59
N ALA A 559 -19.40 -38.07 3.13
CA ALA A 559 -19.55 -39.33 2.40
C ALA A 559 -20.56 -39.24 1.24
N ALA A 560 -21.57 -38.38 1.35
CA ALA A 560 -22.51 -38.09 0.27
C ALA A 560 -21.90 -37.21 -0.84
N GLY A 561 -20.71 -36.63 -0.64
CA GLY A 561 -20.02 -35.78 -1.61
C GLY A 561 -20.22 -34.28 -1.41
N VAL A 562 -20.70 -33.85 -0.24
CA VAL A 562 -20.82 -32.42 0.11
C VAL A 562 -19.42 -31.81 0.30
N THR A 563 -19.21 -30.64 -0.29
CA THR A 563 -17.92 -29.91 -0.25
C THR A 563 -17.92 -28.91 0.92
N SER A 564 -16.85 -28.88 1.72
CA SER A 564 -16.69 -27.90 2.80
C SER A 564 -16.32 -26.52 2.27
N GLY A 565 -17.03 -25.49 2.74
CA GLY A 565 -16.71 -24.08 2.52
C GLY A 565 -15.76 -23.47 3.54
N LYS A 566 -15.26 -24.26 4.50
CA LYS A 566 -14.35 -23.77 5.55
C LYS A 566 -14.90 -22.49 6.22
N ASP A 567 -14.14 -21.40 6.20
CA ASP A 567 -14.41 -20.11 6.83
C ASP A 567 -14.90 -19.03 5.85
N ILE A 568 -15.40 -19.44 4.67
CA ILE A 568 -15.97 -18.52 3.66
C ILE A 568 -17.25 -17.85 4.14
N THR A 569 -17.51 -16.62 3.67
CA THR A 569 -18.81 -15.96 3.88
C THR A 569 -19.86 -16.45 2.90
N SER A 570 -21.15 -16.27 3.20
CA SER A 570 -22.25 -16.63 2.28
C SER A 570 -22.18 -15.84 0.98
N GLU A 571 -21.80 -14.55 1.06
CA GLU A 571 -21.63 -13.64 -0.07
C GLU A 571 -20.52 -14.12 -1.01
N ALA A 572 -19.37 -14.54 -0.46
CA ALA A 572 -18.29 -15.11 -1.23
C ALA A 572 -18.61 -16.52 -1.75
N ALA A 573 -19.35 -17.33 -0.99
CA ALA A 573 -19.73 -18.68 -1.40
C ALA A 573 -20.61 -18.69 -2.66
N ILE A 574 -21.66 -17.86 -2.68
CA ILE A 574 -22.58 -17.79 -3.82
C ILE A 574 -21.88 -17.26 -5.07
N THR A 575 -21.10 -16.19 -4.92
CA THR A 575 -20.38 -15.57 -6.04
C THR A 575 -19.26 -16.45 -6.57
N LYS A 576 -18.52 -17.15 -5.69
CA LYS A 576 -17.51 -18.15 -6.09
C LYS A 576 -18.11 -19.32 -6.86
N LEU A 577 -19.26 -19.85 -6.41
CA LEU A 577 -19.93 -20.96 -7.07
C LEU A 577 -20.47 -20.54 -8.45
N MET A 578 -21.12 -19.38 -8.54
CA MET A 578 -21.57 -18.82 -9.82
C MET A 578 -20.41 -18.62 -10.80
N HIS A 579 -19.30 -18.06 -10.33
CA HIS A 579 -18.09 -17.84 -11.13
C HIS A 579 -17.51 -19.17 -11.63
N LEU A 580 -17.26 -20.13 -10.72
CA LEU A 580 -16.65 -21.41 -11.08
C LEU A 580 -17.51 -22.21 -12.05
N LEU A 581 -18.83 -22.22 -11.89
CA LEU A 581 -19.74 -22.86 -12.85
C LEU A 581 -19.72 -22.17 -14.22
N GLY A 582 -19.46 -20.86 -14.26
CA GLY A 582 -19.35 -20.08 -15.50
C GLY A 582 -18.03 -20.25 -16.25
N VAL A 583 -16.92 -20.55 -15.55
CA VAL A 583 -15.57 -20.59 -16.14
C VAL A 583 -14.93 -21.97 -16.21
N SER A 584 -15.34 -22.92 -15.38
CA SER A 584 -14.72 -24.25 -15.31
C SER A 584 -15.26 -25.18 -16.39
N GLY A 585 -14.41 -26.06 -16.92
CA GLY A 585 -14.79 -27.01 -17.98
C GLY A 585 -15.47 -28.29 -17.46
N SER A 586 -15.41 -28.55 -16.15
CA SER A 586 -15.94 -29.79 -15.55
C SER A 586 -16.41 -29.60 -14.12
N ARG A 587 -17.32 -30.47 -13.68
CA ARG A 587 -17.82 -30.53 -12.29
C ARG A 587 -16.69 -30.78 -11.30
N GLU A 588 -15.75 -31.65 -11.64
CA GLU A 588 -14.62 -32.02 -10.80
C GLU A 588 -13.69 -30.82 -10.57
N GLU A 589 -13.51 -29.98 -11.59
CA GLU A 589 -12.74 -28.74 -11.49
C GLU A 589 -13.42 -27.73 -10.55
N VAL A 590 -14.75 -27.58 -10.65
CA VAL A 590 -15.51 -26.72 -9.73
C VAL A 590 -15.32 -27.21 -8.28
N ILE A 591 -15.51 -28.50 -8.01
CA ILE A 591 -15.35 -29.07 -6.66
C ILE A 591 -13.92 -28.84 -6.13
N ARG A 592 -12.89 -29.10 -6.95
CA ARG A 592 -11.50 -28.85 -6.55
C ARG A 592 -11.24 -27.39 -6.20
N ASN A 593 -11.75 -26.46 -7.01
CA ASN A 593 -11.53 -25.03 -6.81
C ASN A 593 -12.39 -24.44 -5.69
N LEU A 594 -13.56 -25.03 -5.36
CA LEU A 594 -14.37 -24.62 -4.21
C LEU A 594 -13.60 -24.77 -2.89
N SER A 595 -12.85 -25.85 -2.72
CA SER A 595 -12.05 -26.10 -1.51
C SER A 595 -10.70 -25.40 -1.48
N ARG A 596 -10.30 -24.70 -2.56
CA ARG A 596 -9.02 -23.98 -2.67
C ARG A 596 -9.24 -22.47 -2.60
N SER A 597 -8.34 -21.77 -1.91
CA SER A 597 -8.32 -20.30 -1.88
C SER A 597 -7.93 -19.76 -3.27
N LEU A 598 -8.85 -19.04 -3.92
CA LEU A 598 -8.61 -18.41 -5.23
C LEU A 598 -8.12 -16.97 -5.05
N ALA A 599 -8.84 -16.20 -4.23
CA ALA A 599 -8.63 -14.77 -4.02
C ALA A 599 -8.53 -14.41 -2.53
N GLY A 600 -8.25 -15.39 -1.67
CA GLY A 600 -8.03 -15.17 -0.23
C GLY A 600 -9.28 -15.31 0.61
N GLU A 601 -10.36 -15.87 0.06
CA GLU A 601 -11.70 -16.02 0.65
C GLU A 601 -11.81 -17.12 1.71
N ILE A 602 -10.88 -18.07 1.73
CA ILE A 602 -10.76 -19.13 2.74
C ILE A 602 -9.34 -19.29 3.25
N SER A 603 -9.21 -19.78 4.49
CA SER A 603 -7.95 -20.05 5.20
C SER A 603 -7.60 -21.54 5.29
#